data_AF-A0A291RP25-F1
#
_entry.id   AF-A0A291RP25-F1
#
_cell.length_a   1.000
_cell.length_b   1.000
_cell.length_c   1.000
_cell.angle_alpha   90.00
_cell.angle_beta   90.00
_cell.angle_gamma   90.00
#
_symmetry.space_group_name_H-M   'P 1'
#
loop_
_entity.id
_entity.type
_entity.pdbx_description
1 polymer ?
#
loop_
_entity_poly.entity_id
_entity_poly.type
_entity_poly.pdbx_seq_one_letter_code
_entity_poly.pdbx_strand_id
1 'polypeptide(L)'
;MASHKIFHDQRGLTRAQLAIELRHIADRLESGRDLLLHRGGSAVHKSRRKTTVTMVLAAASLGLAFAAPTASADIDSVTVASGFGFGTSTAYGTGCTYTVTATAMPGDLIGFWDGRGVFDPTGLQRVGDNGQVTARWTPYATGPHQIWAYSQPHYSSTTTQVDVGRGIDLGVGCVVLP
;
A
#
# COMPACT_ATOMS: atom_id res chain seq x y z
N MET A 1 -18.98 -10.26 -38.00
CA MET A 1 -18.80 -8.79 -38.07
C MET A 1 -18.60 -8.30 -36.64
N ALA A 2 -17.35 -8.28 -36.18
CA ALA A 2 -16.48 -7.08 -36.04
C ALA A 2 -16.84 -6.30 -34.75
N SER A 3 -16.11 -6.47 -33.65
CA SER A 3 -14.79 -5.88 -33.32
C SER A 3 -14.95 -4.55 -32.58
N HIS A 4 -14.56 -4.49 -31.30
CA HIS A 4 -13.50 -3.58 -30.87
C HIS A 4 -13.01 -3.88 -29.44
N LYS A 5 -11.74 -4.26 -29.37
CA LYS A 5 -10.95 -4.41 -28.14
C LYS A 5 -10.67 -3.02 -27.57
N ILE A 6 -10.89 -2.83 -26.27
CA ILE A 6 -10.24 -1.76 -25.50
C ILE A 6 -9.27 -2.46 -24.53
N PHE A 7 -8.12 -2.82 -25.10
CA PHE A 7 -6.92 -3.16 -24.36
C PHE A 7 -6.11 -1.87 -24.29
N HIS A 8 -6.23 -1.11 -23.20
CA HIS A 8 -5.39 0.06 -22.98
C HIS A 8 -3.99 -0.40 -22.59
N ASP A 9 -3.15 -0.38 -23.60
CA ASP A 9 -1.71 -0.52 -23.62
C ASP A 9 -1.01 0.38 -22.57
N GLN A 10 -0.37 -0.25 -21.57
CA GLN A 10 0.52 0.40 -20.59
C GLN A 10 2.00 0.33 -21.03
N ARG A 11 2.29 0.19 -22.32
CA ARG A 11 3.66 0.20 -22.85
C ARG A 11 3.89 1.37 -23.81
N GLY A 12 3.90 2.58 -23.25
CA GLY A 12 4.04 3.79 -24.07
C GLY A 12 4.49 5.05 -23.33
N LEU A 13 5.35 4.96 -22.32
CA LEU A 13 6.08 6.15 -21.85
C LEU A 13 7.10 6.53 -22.94
N THR A 14 6.65 7.37 -23.87
CA THR A 14 7.50 7.89 -24.94
C THR A 14 8.67 8.68 -24.34
N ARG A 15 9.82 8.66 -24.99
CA ARG A 15 11.03 9.42 -24.60
C ARG A 15 10.77 10.91 -24.32
N ALA A 16 9.68 11.47 -24.87
CA ALA A 16 9.25 12.83 -24.62
C ALA A 16 8.74 13.04 -23.19
N GLN A 17 8.02 12.08 -22.61
CA GLN A 17 7.50 12.15 -21.23
C GLN A 17 8.64 12.12 -20.20
N LEU A 18 9.64 11.26 -20.44
CA LEU A 18 10.83 11.17 -19.59
C LEU A 18 11.67 12.46 -19.64
N ALA A 19 11.72 13.12 -20.81
CA ALA A 19 12.43 14.38 -20.98
C ALA A 19 11.73 15.56 -20.29
N ILE A 20 10.42 15.51 -20.10
CA ILE A 20 9.66 16.53 -19.37
C ILE A 20 9.91 16.39 -17.86
N GLU A 21 9.85 15.16 -17.32
CA GLU A 21 10.15 14.89 -15.90
C GLU A 21 11.59 15.25 -15.54
N LEU A 22 12.56 14.90 -16.39
CA LEU A 22 13.96 15.24 -16.13
C LEU A 22 14.24 16.74 -16.19
N ARG A 23 13.56 17.51 -17.06
CA ARG A 23 13.66 18.98 -17.06
C ARG A 23 13.10 19.58 -15.77
N HIS A 24 11.98 19.05 -15.27
CA HIS A 24 11.39 19.50 -14.01
C HIS A 24 12.26 19.22 -12.78
N ILE A 25 13.12 18.20 -12.84
CA ILE A 25 14.09 17.88 -11.79
C ILE A 25 15.34 18.78 -11.92
N ALA A 26 15.82 19.03 -13.15
CA ALA A 26 16.97 19.91 -13.40
C ALA A 26 16.70 21.37 -12.98
N ASP A 27 15.53 21.92 -13.31
CA ASP A 27 15.14 23.29 -12.94
C ASP A 27 15.09 23.47 -11.40
N ARG A 28 14.70 22.42 -10.65
CA ARG A 28 14.72 22.45 -9.17
C ARG A 28 16.13 22.47 -8.58
N LEU A 29 17.10 21.87 -9.27
CA LEU A 29 18.49 21.83 -8.81
C LEU A 29 19.23 23.14 -9.12
N GLU A 30 18.94 23.78 -10.26
CA GLU A 30 19.53 25.09 -10.60
C GLU A 30 18.95 26.22 -9.73
N SER A 31 17.64 26.21 -9.47
CA SER A 31 17.01 27.18 -8.56
C SER A 31 17.56 27.08 -7.12
N GLY A 32 17.93 25.88 -6.67
CA GLY A 32 18.59 25.68 -5.37
C GLY A 32 20.05 26.16 -5.31
N ARG A 33 20.77 26.19 -6.44
CA ARG A 33 22.17 26.66 -6.50
C ARG A 33 22.29 28.18 -6.55
N ASP A 34 21.36 28.88 -7.19
CA ASP A 34 21.35 30.35 -7.22
C ASP A 34 21.09 30.98 -5.84
N LEU A 35 20.32 30.28 -4.98
CA LEU A 35 20.11 30.67 -3.59
C LEU A 35 21.37 30.52 -2.71
N LEU A 36 22.34 29.72 -3.12
CA LEU A 36 23.60 29.50 -2.40
C LEU A 36 24.69 30.53 -2.75
N LEU A 37 24.63 31.16 -3.93
CA LEU A 37 25.65 32.10 -4.40
C LEU A 37 25.41 33.56 -4.00
N HIS A 38 24.21 33.95 -3.54
CA HIS A 38 23.93 35.31 -3.07
C HIS A 38 24.47 35.63 -1.66
N ARG A 39 25.29 34.74 -1.07
CA ARG A 39 25.78 34.82 0.32
C ARG A 39 27.23 35.35 0.46
N GLY A 40 27.70 36.20 -0.44
CA GLY A 40 29.08 36.72 -0.41
C GLY A 40 29.19 38.22 -0.65
N GLY A 41 29.18 39.02 0.43
CA GLY A 41 29.41 40.47 0.33
C GLY A 41 29.30 41.22 1.66
N SER A 42 30.20 40.95 2.61
CA SER A 42 30.32 41.72 3.85
C SER A 42 31.15 42.99 3.61
N ALA A 43 30.53 44.17 3.73
CA ALA A 43 31.24 45.43 3.93
C ALA A 43 30.98 45.96 5.34
N VAL A 44 32.03 45.92 6.17
CA VAL A 44 32.10 46.57 7.47
C VAL A 44 32.12 48.08 7.28
N HIS A 45 31.15 48.80 7.85
CA HIS A 45 31.35 50.22 8.16
C HIS A 45 30.91 50.55 9.58
N LYS A 46 31.90 51.06 10.32
CA LYS A 46 31.92 51.39 11.74
C LYS A 46 31.28 52.77 11.92
N SER A 47 30.18 52.88 12.66
CA SER A 47 29.70 54.18 13.13
C SER A 47 29.09 54.09 14.53
N ARG A 48 29.66 54.89 15.44
CA ARG A 48 29.16 55.15 16.79
C ARG A 48 28.05 56.19 16.71
N ARG A 49 26.89 55.94 17.35
CA ARG A 49 26.24 56.77 18.39
C ARG A 49 24.78 56.36 18.59
N LYS A 50 24.33 56.62 19.82
CA LYS A 50 23.14 56.15 20.52
C LYS A 50 21.86 56.83 20.00
N THR A 51 20.81 56.05 19.74
CA THR A 51 19.41 56.43 19.98
C THR A 51 18.57 55.18 20.14
N THR A 52 17.96 55.02 21.32
CA THR A 52 16.95 54.00 21.59
C THR A 52 15.69 54.34 20.79
N VAL A 53 15.33 53.50 19.83
CA VAL A 53 13.99 53.47 19.23
C VAL A 53 13.49 52.05 19.36
N THR A 54 12.53 51.87 20.26
CA THR A 54 11.79 50.64 20.48
C THR A 54 10.91 50.38 19.26
N MET A 55 11.38 49.57 18.32
CA MET A 55 10.52 48.96 17.30
C MET A 55 10.18 47.53 17.74
N VAL A 56 8.96 47.37 18.23
CA VAL A 56 8.30 46.06 18.36
C VAL A 56 8.05 45.56 16.94
N LEU A 57 8.96 44.77 16.38
CA LEU A 57 8.73 44.06 15.14
C LEU A 57 8.14 42.69 15.49
N ALA A 58 6.81 42.61 15.42
CA ALA A 58 6.07 41.36 15.52
C ALA A 58 6.58 40.37 14.46
N ALA A 59 7.27 39.33 14.90
CA ALA A 59 7.67 38.22 14.04
C ALA A 59 6.42 37.41 13.68
N ALA A 60 5.75 37.77 12.58
CA ALA A 60 4.77 36.90 11.95
C ALA A 60 5.50 35.80 11.18
N SER A 61 5.99 34.78 11.91
CA SER A 61 6.38 33.52 11.29
C SER A 61 5.11 32.84 10.77
N LEU A 62 4.82 33.04 9.47
CA LEU A 62 3.93 32.18 8.71
C LEU A 62 4.54 30.78 8.68
N GLY A 63 4.25 29.99 9.71
CA GLY A 63 4.47 28.56 9.69
C GLY A 63 3.56 27.98 8.61
N LEU A 64 4.10 27.76 7.42
CA LEU A 64 3.51 26.82 6.47
C LEU A 64 3.62 25.44 7.13
N ALA A 65 2.63 25.11 7.95
CA ALA A 65 2.35 23.74 8.31
C ALA A 65 2.01 23.03 7.00
N PHE A 66 3.00 22.37 6.41
CA PHE A 66 2.75 21.34 5.43
C PHE A 66 1.94 20.27 6.16
N ALA A 67 0.61 20.35 6.06
CA ALA A 67 -0.24 19.20 6.26
C ALA A 67 0.16 18.21 5.16
N ALA A 68 1.16 17.37 5.44
CA ALA A 68 1.31 16.14 4.71
C ALA A 68 -0.05 15.43 4.82
N PRO A 69 -0.69 15.01 3.71
CA PRO A 69 -1.87 14.17 3.82
C PRO A 69 -1.45 12.94 4.63
N THR A 70 -2.01 12.81 5.83
CA THR A 70 -1.83 11.64 6.68
C THR A 70 -3.13 10.84 6.67
N ALA A 71 -2.96 9.51 6.67
CA ALA A 71 -3.96 8.44 6.57
C ALA A 71 -4.08 7.80 5.17
N SER A 72 -3.17 6.84 4.99
CA SER A 72 -3.22 5.65 4.14
C SER A 72 -4.60 4.99 4.19
N ALA A 73 -5.15 4.55 3.04
CA ALA A 73 -6.18 3.52 3.09
C ALA A 73 -5.45 2.21 3.41
N ASP A 74 -5.44 1.93 4.71
CA ASP A 74 -4.79 0.78 5.29
C ASP A 74 -5.76 -0.41 5.26
N ILE A 75 -5.20 -1.61 5.15
CA ILE A 75 -6.00 -2.83 5.28
C ILE A 75 -6.12 -3.11 6.77
N ASP A 76 -7.30 -2.93 7.34
CA ASP A 76 -7.54 -3.05 8.78
C ASP A 76 -7.25 -4.47 9.30
N SER A 77 -7.63 -5.50 8.53
CA SER A 77 -7.39 -6.89 8.91
C SER A 77 -7.46 -7.84 7.74
N VAL A 78 -6.83 -9.01 7.90
CA VAL A 78 -7.03 -10.20 7.07
C VAL A 78 -7.25 -11.40 7.98
N THR A 79 -8.31 -12.16 7.71
CA THR A 79 -8.74 -13.30 8.52
C THR A 79 -9.06 -14.48 7.63
N VAL A 80 -8.88 -15.69 8.18
CA VAL A 80 -9.23 -16.94 7.51
C VAL A 80 -10.31 -17.62 8.34
N ALA A 81 -11.46 -17.90 7.73
CA ALA A 81 -12.49 -18.69 8.37
C ALA A 81 -12.09 -20.16 8.34
N SER A 82 -12.04 -20.80 9.51
CA SER A 82 -11.94 -22.25 9.59
C SER A 82 -13.24 -22.88 9.11
N GLY A 83 -13.13 -23.93 8.29
CA GLY A 83 -14.26 -24.78 7.94
C GLY A 83 -14.66 -25.70 9.11
N PHE A 84 -15.68 -26.53 8.90
CA PHE A 84 -15.95 -27.67 9.78
C PHE A 84 -14.79 -28.67 9.65
N GLY A 85 -13.86 -28.60 10.60
CA GLY A 85 -12.69 -29.46 10.66
C GLY A 85 -12.85 -30.55 11.71
N PHE A 86 -12.62 -31.81 11.33
CA PHE A 86 -12.49 -32.91 12.27
C PHE A 86 -11.02 -33.37 12.27
N GLY A 87 -10.25 -32.98 13.28
CA GLY A 87 -8.81 -33.22 13.33
C GLY A 87 -8.17 -32.57 14.55
N THR A 88 -7.05 -33.12 15.03
CA THR A 88 -6.46 -32.76 16.33
C THR A 88 -5.25 -31.82 16.24
N SER A 89 -4.76 -31.50 15.04
CA SER A 89 -3.48 -30.77 14.84
C SER A 89 -3.66 -29.31 14.41
N THR A 90 -4.47 -29.03 13.38
CA THR A 90 -4.78 -27.65 12.92
C THR A 90 -6.20 -27.56 12.35
N ALA A 91 -6.71 -26.34 12.17
CA ALA A 91 -8.02 -26.10 11.55
C ALA A 91 -7.98 -26.10 10.00
N TYR A 92 -6.80 -26.20 9.40
CA TYR A 92 -6.58 -26.03 7.96
C TYR A 92 -5.84 -27.24 7.37
N GLY A 93 -6.33 -27.75 6.25
CA GLY A 93 -5.79 -28.91 5.57
C GLY A 93 -5.57 -28.62 4.09
N THR A 94 -4.50 -29.21 3.54
CA THR A 94 -4.24 -29.18 2.08
C THR A 94 -5.43 -29.70 1.28
N GLY A 95 -5.71 -29.06 0.13
CA GLY A 95 -6.77 -29.46 -0.79
C GLY A 95 -8.18 -29.02 -0.39
N CYS A 96 -8.37 -28.55 0.85
CA CYS A 96 -9.63 -28.01 1.33
C CYS A 96 -9.70 -26.49 1.06
N THR A 97 -10.90 -25.98 0.82
CA THR A 97 -11.12 -24.55 0.54
C THR A 97 -11.65 -23.80 1.76
N TYR A 98 -11.08 -22.62 2.03
CA TYR A 98 -11.41 -21.75 3.15
C TYR A 98 -11.77 -20.35 2.66
N THR A 99 -12.56 -19.60 3.44
CA THR A 99 -12.88 -18.21 3.11
C THR A 99 -11.87 -17.29 3.78
N VAL A 100 -11.17 -16.49 2.99
CA VAL A 100 -10.32 -15.40 3.47
C VAL A 100 -11.06 -14.10 3.31
N THR A 101 -11.08 -13.29 4.36
CA THR A 101 -11.76 -11.99 4.40
C THR A 101 -10.75 -10.92 4.77
N ALA A 102 -10.70 -9.85 3.97
CA ALA A 102 -10.01 -8.62 4.35
C ALA A 102 -11.03 -7.51 4.61
N THR A 103 -10.74 -6.68 5.61
CA THR A 103 -11.49 -5.46 5.91
C THR A 103 -10.65 -4.26 5.51
N ALA A 104 -11.23 -3.35 4.74
CA ALA A 104 -10.57 -2.16 4.22
C ALA A 104 -11.61 -1.10 3.83
N MET A 105 -11.14 0.05 3.33
CA MET A 105 -12.01 1.13 2.85
C MET A 105 -12.93 0.64 1.69
N PRO A 106 -14.25 0.89 1.75
CA PRO A 106 -15.14 0.60 0.63
C PRO A 106 -14.67 1.23 -0.69
N GLY A 107 -14.68 0.44 -1.76
CA GLY A 107 -14.26 0.87 -3.09
C GLY A 107 -12.78 0.68 -3.42
N ASP A 108 -11.93 0.35 -2.44
CA ASP A 108 -10.53 -0.03 -2.68
C ASP A 108 -10.41 -1.33 -3.47
N LEU A 109 -9.22 -1.58 -4.02
CA LEU A 109 -8.90 -2.82 -4.72
C LEU A 109 -7.93 -3.65 -3.88
N ILE A 110 -8.37 -4.81 -3.41
CA ILE A 110 -7.55 -5.72 -2.60
C ILE A 110 -7.28 -7.01 -3.36
N GLY A 111 -6.02 -7.44 -3.39
CA GLY A 111 -5.64 -8.77 -3.83
C GLY A 111 -5.17 -9.64 -2.68
N PHE A 112 -5.33 -10.95 -2.84
CA PHE A 112 -4.85 -11.94 -1.88
C PHE A 112 -3.68 -12.74 -2.45
N TRP A 113 -2.75 -13.15 -1.59
CA TRP A 113 -1.61 -13.98 -1.99
C TRP A 113 -1.14 -14.92 -0.87
N ASP A 114 -0.70 -16.10 -1.28
CA ASP A 114 -0.01 -17.11 -0.49
C ASP A 114 0.90 -17.88 -1.45
N GLY A 115 2.18 -18.01 -1.13
CA GLY A 115 3.14 -18.72 -1.98
C GLY A 115 2.87 -20.22 -2.10
N ARG A 116 1.96 -20.78 -1.30
CA ARG A 116 1.66 -22.20 -1.23
C ARG A 116 0.16 -22.52 -1.27
N GLY A 117 -0.65 -21.59 -1.77
CA GLY A 117 -2.08 -21.75 -1.94
C GLY A 117 -2.60 -21.03 -3.18
N VAL A 118 -3.82 -21.35 -3.57
CA VAL A 118 -4.52 -20.71 -4.70
C VAL A 118 -5.73 -19.96 -4.20
N PHE A 119 -6.01 -18.81 -4.84
CA PHE A 119 -7.16 -17.96 -4.53
C PHE A 119 -8.17 -17.96 -5.67
N ASP A 120 -9.45 -17.87 -5.31
CA ASP A 120 -10.57 -17.67 -6.23
C ASP A 120 -11.61 -16.70 -5.62
N PRO A 121 -11.89 -15.54 -6.24
CA PRO A 121 -11.31 -15.06 -7.50
C PRO A 121 -9.81 -14.70 -7.36
N THR A 122 -9.10 -14.70 -8.50
CA THR A 122 -7.69 -14.24 -8.57
C THR A 122 -7.60 -12.74 -8.84
N GLY A 123 -6.47 -12.13 -8.47
CA GLY A 123 -6.20 -10.72 -8.73
C GLY A 123 -6.93 -9.77 -7.77
N LEU A 124 -7.01 -8.49 -8.17
CA LEU A 124 -7.61 -7.43 -7.37
C LEU A 124 -9.13 -7.47 -7.41
N GLN A 125 -9.75 -7.41 -6.24
CA GLN A 125 -11.19 -7.39 -6.04
C GLN A 125 -11.60 -6.08 -5.37
N ARG A 126 -12.75 -5.54 -5.78
CA ARG A 126 -13.30 -4.32 -5.17
C ARG A 126 -13.86 -4.63 -3.78
N VAL A 127 -13.48 -3.83 -2.79
CA VAL A 127 -14.08 -3.85 -1.45
C VAL A 127 -15.52 -3.38 -1.55
N GLY A 128 -16.44 -4.18 -1.01
CA GLY A 128 -17.87 -3.86 -0.98
C GLY A 128 -18.20 -2.70 -0.04
N ASP A 129 -19.43 -2.21 -0.12
CA ASP A 129 -19.92 -1.10 0.73
C ASP A 129 -19.91 -1.46 2.23
N ASN A 130 -19.86 -2.75 2.57
CA ASN A 130 -19.70 -3.26 3.93
C ASN A 130 -18.25 -3.23 4.46
N GLY A 131 -17.31 -2.66 3.68
CA GLY A 131 -15.89 -2.59 4.02
C GLY A 131 -15.16 -3.92 3.95
N GLN A 132 -15.74 -4.93 3.27
CA GLN A 132 -15.14 -6.26 3.20
C GLN A 132 -14.96 -6.74 1.76
N VAL A 133 -13.97 -7.61 1.60
CA VAL A 133 -13.69 -8.35 0.37
C VAL A 133 -13.24 -9.76 0.73
N THR A 134 -13.74 -10.73 -0.02
CA THR A 134 -13.53 -12.15 0.29
C THR A 134 -12.97 -12.90 -0.91
N ALA A 135 -12.13 -13.88 -0.64
CA ALA A 135 -11.68 -14.86 -1.62
C ALA A 135 -11.64 -16.26 -1.01
N ARG A 136 -11.81 -17.28 -1.85
CA ARG A 136 -11.65 -18.69 -1.50
C ARG A 136 -10.18 -19.05 -1.61
N TRP A 137 -9.60 -19.55 -0.54
CA TRP A 137 -8.19 -19.98 -0.46
C TRP A 137 -8.10 -21.49 -0.33
N THR A 138 -7.29 -22.12 -1.16
CA THR A 138 -7.02 -23.57 -1.11
C THR A 138 -5.52 -23.82 -1.03
N PRO A 139 -4.97 -24.19 0.14
CA PRO A 139 -3.55 -24.53 0.26
C PRO A 139 -3.25 -25.87 -0.42
N TYR A 140 -2.08 -25.98 -1.06
CA TYR A 140 -1.62 -27.21 -1.71
C TYR A 140 -0.36 -27.81 -1.07
N ALA A 141 0.19 -27.18 -0.03
CA ALA A 141 1.31 -27.69 0.75
C ALA A 141 1.02 -27.61 2.26
N THR A 142 1.73 -28.41 3.06
CA THR A 142 1.64 -28.39 4.52
C THR A 142 2.64 -27.41 5.15
N GLY A 143 2.44 -27.08 6.43
CA GLY A 143 3.32 -26.22 7.23
C GLY A 143 2.78 -24.79 7.38
N PRO A 144 3.65 -23.79 7.63
CA PRO A 144 3.21 -22.43 7.98
C PRO A 144 2.87 -21.57 6.75
N HIS A 145 1.60 -21.22 6.55
CA HIS A 145 1.16 -20.35 5.47
C HIS A 145 1.08 -18.91 5.93
N GLN A 146 1.62 -18.01 5.09
CA GLN A 146 1.50 -16.58 5.28
C GLN A 146 0.58 -16.03 4.21
N ILE A 147 -0.62 -15.62 4.63
CA ILE A 147 -1.64 -15.08 3.75
C ILE A 147 -1.53 -13.56 3.78
N TRP A 148 -1.43 -12.97 2.60
CA TRP A 148 -1.29 -11.54 2.41
C TRP A 148 -2.55 -10.98 1.78
N ALA A 149 -2.99 -9.84 2.27
CA ALA A 149 -3.88 -8.93 1.58
C ALA A 149 -3.06 -7.68 1.20
N TYR A 150 -3.17 -7.21 -0.03
CA TYR A 150 -2.47 -6.01 -0.50
C TYR A 150 -3.44 -5.07 -1.22
N SER A 151 -3.25 -3.76 -1.02
CA SER A 151 -4.15 -2.72 -1.52
C SER A 151 -3.57 -2.00 -2.73
N GLN A 152 -4.45 -1.69 -3.67
CA GLN A 152 -4.27 -0.66 -4.68
C GLN A 152 -5.40 0.36 -4.58
N PRO A 153 -5.11 1.67 -4.70
CA PRO A 153 -3.82 2.27 -5.10
C PRO A 153 -2.84 2.53 -3.95
N HIS A 154 -3.12 2.10 -2.72
CA HIS A 154 -2.38 2.55 -1.53
C HIS A 154 -1.04 1.84 -1.32
N TYR A 155 -0.79 0.72 -2.00
CA TYR A 155 0.42 -0.10 -1.87
C TYR A 155 0.70 -0.55 -0.42
N SER A 156 -0.34 -0.63 0.42
CA SER A 156 -0.31 -1.18 1.77
C SER A 156 -0.54 -2.69 1.75
N SER A 157 -0.10 -3.40 2.78
CA SER A 157 -0.31 -4.83 2.91
C SER A 157 -0.43 -5.28 4.36
N THR A 158 -1.34 -6.20 4.62
CA THR A 158 -1.55 -6.82 5.93
C THR A 158 -1.48 -8.34 5.76
N THR A 159 -1.04 -9.04 6.80
CA THR A 159 -0.82 -10.48 6.74
C THR A 159 -1.38 -11.22 7.95
N THR A 160 -1.76 -12.48 7.74
CA THR A 160 -2.09 -13.43 8.80
C THR A 160 -1.35 -14.74 8.55
N GLN A 161 -1.03 -15.46 9.62
CA GLN A 161 -0.33 -16.73 9.55
C GLN A 161 -1.23 -17.85 10.07
N VAL A 162 -1.23 -18.97 9.35
CA VAL A 162 -1.95 -20.19 9.74
C VAL A 162 -1.08 -21.42 9.47
N ASP A 163 -1.21 -22.44 10.31
CA ASP A 163 -0.58 -23.75 10.06
C ASP A 163 -1.55 -24.66 9.30
N VAL A 164 -1.04 -25.29 8.24
CA VAL A 164 -1.78 -26.21 7.38
C VAL A 164 -1.26 -27.62 7.55
N GLY A 165 -2.13 -28.52 7.99
CA GLY A 165 -1.87 -29.96 8.06
C GLY A 165 -2.21 -30.68 6.75
N ARG A 166 -2.03 -32.00 6.75
CA ARG A 166 -2.48 -32.84 5.63
C ARG A 166 -4.00 -32.98 5.69
N GLY A 167 -4.69 -32.38 4.73
CA GLY A 167 -6.15 -32.40 4.62
C GLY A 167 -6.67 -33.55 3.77
N ILE A 168 -7.84 -34.06 4.15
CA ILE A 168 -8.72 -34.88 3.31
C ILE A 168 -10.03 -34.12 3.15
N ASP A 169 -10.35 -33.71 1.93
CA ASP A 169 -11.62 -33.07 1.61
C ASP A 169 -12.74 -34.12 1.54
N LEU A 170 -13.70 -34.03 2.45
CA LEU A 170 -14.88 -34.90 2.50
C LEU A 170 -16.13 -34.21 1.91
N GLY A 171 -15.98 -33.07 1.25
CA GLY A 171 -17.05 -32.26 0.64
C GLY A 171 -17.87 -31.43 1.64
N VAL A 172 -18.10 -31.94 2.85
CA VAL A 172 -18.80 -31.22 3.94
C VAL A 172 -17.87 -30.59 4.97
N GLY A 173 -16.59 -30.92 4.89
CA GLY A 173 -15.59 -30.51 5.87
C GLY A 173 -14.22 -31.08 5.53
N CYS A 174 -13.22 -30.60 6.25
CA CYS A 174 -11.85 -31.02 6.08
C CYS A 174 -11.41 -31.89 7.26
N VAL A 175 -10.98 -33.13 6.99
CA VAL A 175 -10.31 -33.92 8.02
C VAL A 175 -8.83 -33.60 7.98
N VAL A 176 -8.29 -33.10 9.10
CA VAL A 176 -6.87 -32.77 9.21
C VAL A 176 -6.18 -33.85 10.02
N LEU A 177 -5.23 -34.53 9.37
CA LEU A 177 -4.48 -35.61 10.00
C LEU A 177 -3.43 -35.06 10.99
N PRO A 178 -3.14 -35.77 12.10
CA PRO A 178 -2.04 -35.44 12.99
C PRO A 178 -0.69 -35.38 12.28
#